data_AF-A0A975AGC0-F1
#
_entry.id   AF-A0A975AGC0-F1
#
_cell.length_a   1.000
_cell.length_b   1.000
_cell.length_c   1.000
_cell.angle_alpha   90.00
_cell.angle_beta   90.00
_cell.angle_gamma   90.00
#
_symmetry.space_group_name_H-M   'P 1'
#
loop_
_entity.id
_entity.type
_entity.pdbx_description
1 polymer ?
#
loop_
_entity_poly.entity_id
_entity_poly.type
_entity_poly.pdbx_seq_one_letter_code
_entity_poly.pdbx_strand_id
1 'polypeptide(L)'
;MKLFKDTSGKKEEIIKITNNADKVIRKSIEKISKTSNTISEINTEINNISNKADNLVCGADRQSENIVSIVTELDTICDYADNTLNKTTELSNNSKLTYEKVVQNREEIEYTINEFDQVKEDINNTSSVAQDLQKKVEYADSLVVAVEGITKQTKILSVNASIEAARAGVHGKGFGVVAEEIMKVSEQTANVNKKVDDIIKEIGKLSENMQNAMSISIDKIINQSTKLKKAVSEFNEIENATREYSENNMDLASNSRELNDKFYKIKERVNSISEIIKDNKKSTIDVTKSIKHELEHFDKLSSTIENVEDKMIESLQLTNKVSQHDNNIIIAGISPYPPYAMCTKDGDMIGIDCDIIKEAFKDTDIKVQFMMCTWDGSLKLLKNNLIDMITTVSCSKERESYMNFSKPYREKSKYLFYSLKKSDVSINSYDDLYKYKIGVQNFKYNSRFDTDDKLNKDNTAIDLDTIFKKLFKGQIDTIIANEYAANYYIKDSGLGEYLNVQKYCFTESNLDERMAFCKKPGIDQYVKIFDDNVEKMVLDGTIKKIESKYL
;
A
#
# COMPACT_ATOMS: atom_id res chain seq x y z
N MET A 1 15.65 -84.58 49.54
CA MET A 1 16.51 -84.03 48.46
C MET A 1 15.76 -83.61 47.18
N LYS A 2 14.57 -84.17 46.84
CA LYS A 2 13.76 -83.75 45.66
C LYS A 2 13.02 -82.40 45.82
N LEU A 3 12.61 -82.01 47.03
CA LEU A 3 11.89 -80.74 47.31
C LEU A 3 12.76 -79.46 47.18
N PHE A 4 14.08 -79.58 47.26
CA PHE A 4 15.00 -78.43 47.12
C PHE A 4 15.36 -78.10 45.66
N LYS A 5 15.17 -79.03 44.71
CA LYS A 5 15.37 -78.78 43.28
C LYS A 5 14.15 -78.13 42.61
N ASP A 6 12.94 -78.44 43.08
CA ASP A 6 11.69 -77.87 42.54
C ASP A 6 11.51 -76.38 42.95
N THR A 7 12.08 -75.98 44.08
CA THR A 7 12.09 -74.58 44.53
C THR A 7 13.16 -73.73 43.85
N SER A 8 14.30 -74.29 43.43
CA SER A 8 15.31 -73.53 42.67
C SER A 8 14.89 -73.27 41.22
N GLY A 9 14.28 -74.26 40.55
CA GLY A 9 13.75 -74.11 39.18
C GLY A 9 12.64 -73.06 39.08
N LYS A 10 11.69 -73.06 40.03
CA LYS A 10 10.64 -72.02 40.10
C LYS A 10 11.18 -70.62 40.38
N LYS A 11 12.26 -70.52 41.17
CA LYS A 11 12.93 -69.23 41.45
C LYS A 11 13.62 -68.68 40.19
N GLU A 12 14.30 -69.52 39.42
CA GLU A 12 14.90 -69.12 38.14
C GLU A 12 13.85 -68.70 37.11
N GLU A 13 12.71 -69.40 37.05
CA GLU A 13 11.60 -69.06 36.16
C GLU A 13 10.95 -67.72 36.55
N ILE A 14 10.74 -67.46 37.85
CA ILE A 14 10.25 -66.18 38.36
C ILE A 14 11.22 -65.05 38.00
N ILE A 15 12.53 -65.22 38.22
CA ILE A 15 13.54 -64.21 37.85
C ILE A 15 13.50 -63.93 36.34
N LYS A 16 13.38 -64.96 35.50
CA LYS A 16 13.28 -64.80 34.04
C LYS A 16 12.02 -64.03 33.62
N ILE A 17 10.88 -64.33 34.24
CA ILE A 17 9.61 -63.62 33.99
C ILE A 17 9.72 -62.16 34.44
N THR A 18 10.26 -61.90 35.63
CA THR A 18 10.48 -60.54 36.15
C THR A 18 11.40 -59.74 35.25
N ASN A 19 12.53 -60.30 34.81
CA ASN A 19 13.47 -59.60 33.91
C ASN A 19 12.82 -59.26 32.56
N ASN A 20 11.95 -60.13 32.04
CA ASN A 20 11.16 -59.82 30.85
C ASN A 20 10.13 -58.72 31.11
N ALA A 21 9.46 -58.73 32.27
CA ALA A 21 8.51 -57.70 32.67
C ALA A 21 9.21 -56.34 32.80
N ASP A 22 10.37 -56.27 33.46
CA ASP A 22 11.25 -55.09 33.51
C ASP A 22 11.47 -54.55 32.09
N LYS A 23 11.99 -55.37 31.18
CA LYS A 23 12.29 -54.95 29.81
C LYS A 23 11.07 -54.39 29.08
N VAL A 24 9.89 -54.97 29.28
CA VAL A 24 8.63 -54.50 28.69
C VAL A 24 8.18 -53.17 29.30
N ILE A 25 8.23 -53.03 30.63
CA ILE A 25 7.86 -51.81 31.33
C ILE A 25 8.78 -50.66 30.91
N ARG A 26 10.09 -50.90 30.89
CA ARG A 26 11.12 -49.95 30.44
C ARG A 26 10.85 -49.43 29.02
N LYS A 27 10.59 -50.33 28.06
CA LYS A 27 10.20 -49.95 26.69
C LYS A 27 8.87 -49.21 26.62
N SER A 28 7.95 -49.48 27.56
CA SER A 28 6.66 -48.82 27.60
C SER A 28 6.80 -47.38 28.12
N ILE A 29 7.66 -47.15 29.12
CA ILE A 29 8.04 -45.81 29.59
C ILE A 29 8.63 -45.01 28.43
N GLU A 30 9.58 -45.58 27.67
CA GLU A 30 10.15 -44.89 26.49
C GLU A 30 9.07 -44.47 25.47
N LYS A 31 8.10 -45.36 25.19
CA LYS A 31 6.98 -45.03 24.30
C LYS A 31 6.10 -43.92 24.87
N ILE A 32 5.81 -43.95 26.17
CA ILE A 32 5.00 -42.91 26.84
C ILE A 32 5.72 -41.57 26.80
N SER A 33 7.01 -41.53 27.08
CA SER A 33 7.77 -40.29 27.03
C SER A 33 7.83 -39.72 25.61
N LYS A 34 7.92 -40.57 24.58
CA LYS A 34 7.76 -40.16 23.16
C LYS A 34 6.41 -39.49 22.93
N THR A 35 5.32 -40.13 23.35
CA THR A 35 3.96 -39.57 23.23
C THR A 35 3.79 -38.26 24.00
N SER A 36 4.36 -38.16 25.21
CA SER A 36 4.32 -36.94 26.03
C SER A 36 4.97 -35.75 25.30
N ASN A 37 6.17 -35.96 24.74
CA ASN A 37 6.84 -34.93 23.94
C ASN A 37 5.99 -34.52 22.73
N THR A 38 5.42 -35.48 21.99
CA THR A 38 4.53 -35.17 20.84
C THR A 38 3.30 -34.37 21.25
N ILE A 39 2.72 -34.60 22.43
CA ILE A 39 1.59 -33.79 22.92
C ILE A 39 2.01 -32.36 23.24
N SER A 40 3.20 -32.18 23.82
CA SER A 40 3.73 -30.84 24.07
C SER A 40 3.93 -30.05 22.77
N GLU A 41 4.46 -30.69 21.73
CA GLU A 41 4.57 -30.11 20.39
C GLU A 41 3.20 -29.72 19.82
N ILE A 42 2.21 -30.62 19.92
CA ILE A 42 0.85 -30.35 19.45
C ILE A 42 0.21 -29.16 20.19
N ASN A 43 0.34 -29.09 21.52
CA ASN A 43 -0.17 -27.96 22.31
C ASN A 43 0.42 -26.61 21.86
N THR A 44 1.69 -26.61 21.45
CA THR A 44 2.37 -25.42 20.95
C THR A 44 1.80 -24.98 19.61
N GLU A 45 1.62 -25.93 18.69
CA GLU A 45 1.01 -25.65 17.39
C GLU A 45 -0.44 -25.18 17.51
N ILE A 46 -1.23 -25.78 18.41
CA ILE A 46 -2.62 -25.36 18.64
C ILE A 46 -2.71 -23.92 19.16
N ASN A 47 -1.85 -23.54 20.10
CA ASN A 47 -1.76 -22.15 20.57
C ASN A 47 -1.39 -21.19 19.43
N ASN A 48 -0.47 -21.60 18.55
CA ASN A 48 -0.13 -20.82 17.35
C ASN A 48 -1.32 -20.66 16.39
N ILE A 49 -2.12 -21.71 16.21
CA ILE A 49 -3.35 -21.66 15.41
C ILE A 49 -4.39 -20.74 16.07
N SER A 50 -4.56 -20.79 17.40
CA SER A 50 -5.47 -19.90 18.13
C SER A 50 -5.13 -18.43 17.89
N ASN A 51 -3.86 -18.07 18.05
CA ASN A 51 -3.41 -16.69 17.82
C ASN A 51 -3.65 -16.23 16.37
N LYS A 52 -3.50 -17.12 15.39
CA LYS A 52 -3.81 -16.80 13.98
C LYS A 52 -5.31 -16.63 13.76
N ALA A 53 -6.15 -17.45 14.39
CA ALA A 53 -7.60 -17.34 14.29
C ALA A 53 -8.10 -16.01 14.88
N ASP A 54 -7.57 -15.58 16.05
CA ASP A 54 -7.93 -14.29 16.64
C ASP A 54 -7.53 -13.11 15.73
N ASN A 55 -6.34 -13.16 15.14
CA ASN A 55 -5.90 -12.16 14.16
C ASN A 55 -6.82 -12.11 12.91
N LEU A 56 -7.33 -13.26 12.45
CA LEU A 56 -8.28 -13.32 11.34
C LEU A 56 -9.62 -12.68 11.70
N VAL A 57 -10.12 -12.85 12.93
CA VAL A 57 -11.34 -12.17 13.41
C VAL A 57 -11.14 -10.66 13.42
N CYS A 58 -10.04 -10.17 13.99
CA CYS A 58 -9.72 -8.73 13.96
C CYS A 58 -9.55 -8.20 12.53
N GLY A 59 -8.95 -9.00 11.64
CA GLY A 59 -8.82 -8.68 10.22
C GLY A 59 -10.17 -8.56 9.52
N ALA A 60 -11.11 -9.46 9.80
CA ALA A 60 -12.47 -9.41 9.27
C ALA A 60 -13.22 -8.15 9.74
N ASP A 61 -13.05 -7.74 11.01
CA ASP A 61 -13.64 -6.50 11.52
C ASP A 61 -13.11 -5.25 10.79
N ARG A 62 -11.80 -5.15 10.59
CA ARG A 62 -11.20 -4.06 9.81
C ARG A 62 -11.66 -4.06 8.35
N GLN A 63 -11.82 -5.24 7.75
CA GLN A 63 -12.38 -5.33 6.40
C GLN A 63 -13.83 -4.86 6.36
N SER A 64 -14.64 -5.16 7.38
CA SER A 64 -16.02 -4.68 7.48
C SER A 64 -16.09 -3.15 7.56
N GLU A 65 -15.20 -2.51 8.34
CA GLU A 65 -15.11 -1.04 8.42
C GLU A 65 -14.74 -0.42 7.06
N ASN A 66 -13.76 -1.00 6.37
CA ASN A 66 -13.36 -0.55 5.03
C ASN A 66 -14.49 -0.65 4.01
N ILE A 67 -15.30 -1.73 4.08
CA ILE A 67 -16.46 -1.89 3.20
C ILE A 67 -17.50 -0.78 3.42
N VAL A 68 -17.76 -0.38 4.67
CA VAL A 68 -18.67 0.75 4.96
C VAL A 68 -18.14 2.05 4.34
N SER A 69 -16.83 2.32 4.43
CA SER A 69 -16.22 3.48 3.77
C SER A 69 -16.39 3.44 2.26
N ILE A 70 -16.09 2.29 1.64
CA ILE A 70 -16.24 2.09 0.19
C ILE A 70 -17.68 2.34 -0.26
N VAL A 71 -18.68 1.85 0.47
CA VAL A 71 -20.09 2.09 0.14
C VAL A 71 -20.43 3.58 0.18
N THR A 72 -19.91 4.31 1.17
CA THR A 72 -20.16 5.75 1.33
C THR A 72 -19.50 6.56 0.21
N GLU A 73 -18.27 6.17 -0.19
CA GLU A 73 -17.58 6.76 -1.34
C GLU A 73 -18.34 6.48 -2.65
N LEU A 74 -18.86 5.27 -2.84
CA LEU A 74 -19.67 4.92 -4.01
C LEU A 74 -20.95 5.76 -4.09
N ASP A 75 -21.65 5.95 -2.98
CA ASP A 75 -22.84 6.81 -2.93
C ASP A 75 -22.50 8.26 -3.31
N THR A 76 -21.39 8.78 -2.79
CA THR A 76 -20.90 10.12 -3.16
C THR A 76 -20.60 10.23 -4.65
N ILE A 77 -20.01 9.20 -5.27
CA ILE A 77 -19.70 9.24 -6.70
C ILE A 77 -20.98 9.13 -7.56
N CYS A 78 -21.96 8.33 -7.15
CA CYS A 78 -23.27 8.30 -7.82
C CYS A 78 -23.93 9.68 -7.79
N ASP A 79 -23.91 10.36 -6.64
CA ASP A 79 -24.44 11.73 -6.52
C ASP A 79 -23.72 12.70 -7.48
N TYR A 80 -22.39 12.61 -7.59
CA TYR A 80 -21.62 13.41 -8.55
C TYR A 80 -21.98 13.11 -10.01
N ALA A 81 -22.20 11.84 -10.36
CA ALA A 81 -22.61 11.44 -11.70
C ALA A 81 -24.01 12.00 -12.04
N ASP A 82 -24.96 11.93 -11.11
CA ASP A 82 -26.30 12.49 -11.28
C ASP A 82 -26.27 14.01 -11.40
N ASN A 83 -25.45 14.69 -10.60
CA ASN A 83 -25.30 16.14 -10.67
C ASN A 83 -24.68 16.58 -12.01
N THR A 84 -23.71 15.80 -12.51
CA THR A 84 -23.13 15.99 -13.84
C THR A 84 -24.20 15.83 -14.93
N LEU A 85 -25.06 14.81 -14.82
CA LEU A 85 -26.16 14.59 -15.77
C LEU A 85 -27.17 15.76 -15.78
N ASN A 86 -27.52 16.29 -14.60
CA ASN A 86 -28.37 17.46 -14.50
C ASN A 86 -27.70 18.69 -15.15
N LYS A 87 -26.41 18.90 -14.90
CA LYS A 87 -25.67 20.02 -15.49
C LYS A 87 -25.53 19.89 -17.00
N THR A 88 -25.30 18.69 -17.54
CA THR A 88 -25.28 18.47 -18.99
C THR A 88 -26.65 18.77 -19.63
N THR A 89 -27.75 18.47 -18.95
CA THR A 89 -29.09 18.80 -19.44
C THR A 89 -29.30 20.32 -19.52
N GLU A 90 -28.89 21.05 -18.48
CA GLU A 90 -28.92 22.53 -18.48
C GLU A 90 -28.05 23.12 -19.60
N LEU A 91 -26.82 22.61 -19.77
CA LEU A 91 -25.90 23.03 -20.82
C LEU A 91 -26.45 22.76 -22.22
N SER A 92 -27.17 21.64 -22.42
CA SER A 92 -27.81 21.31 -23.69
C SER A 92 -28.88 22.34 -24.05
N ASN A 93 -29.73 22.71 -23.08
CA ASN A 93 -30.74 23.75 -23.27
C ASN A 93 -30.10 25.12 -23.58
N ASN A 94 -29.05 25.49 -22.85
CA ASN A 94 -28.33 26.74 -23.11
C ASN A 94 -27.66 26.75 -24.49
N SER A 95 -27.11 25.63 -24.94
CA SER A 95 -26.50 25.50 -26.26
C SER A 95 -27.54 25.65 -27.37
N LYS A 96 -28.71 25.05 -27.20
CA LYS A 96 -29.85 25.23 -28.12
C LYS A 96 -30.28 26.70 -28.21
N LEU A 97 -30.48 27.37 -27.07
CA LEU A 97 -30.84 28.79 -27.04
C LEU A 97 -29.75 29.68 -27.66
N THR A 98 -28.48 29.34 -27.45
CA THR A 98 -27.35 30.06 -28.05
C THR A 98 -27.36 29.91 -29.57
N TYR A 99 -27.55 28.68 -30.08
CA TYR A 99 -27.64 28.40 -31.50
C TYR A 99 -28.79 29.18 -32.17
N GLU A 100 -29.98 29.16 -31.57
CA GLU A 100 -31.14 29.91 -32.07
C GLU A 100 -30.84 31.42 -32.19
N LYS A 101 -30.20 32.02 -31.18
CA LYS A 101 -29.81 33.44 -31.21
C LYS A 101 -28.73 33.75 -32.25
N VAL A 102 -27.76 32.86 -32.43
CA VAL A 102 -26.69 33.03 -33.44
C VAL A 102 -27.27 33.02 -34.84
N VAL A 103 -28.17 32.08 -35.14
CA VAL A 103 -28.87 32.00 -36.43
C VAL A 103 -29.69 33.26 -36.67
N GLN A 104 -30.50 33.70 -35.69
CA GLN A 104 -31.30 34.92 -35.80
C GLN A 104 -30.42 36.16 -36.07
N ASN A 105 -29.34 36.36 -35.30
CA ASN A 105 -28.46 37.51 -35.47
C ASN A 105 -27.75 37.50 -36.83
N ARG A 106 -27.38 36.32 -37.34
CA ARG A 106 -26.78 36.20 -38.68
C ARG A 106 -27.78 36.64 -39.76
N GLU A 107 -29.03 36.20 -39.68
CA GLU A 107 -30.09 36.59 -40.62
C GLU A 107 -30.34 38.10 -40.59
N GLU A 108 -30.38 38.72 -39.41
CA GLU A 108 -30.54 40.18 -39.26
C GLU A 108 -29.36 40.97 -39.89
N ILE A 109 -28.13 40.47 -39.77
CA ILE A 109 -26.96 41.10 -40.38
C ILE A 109 -26.96 40.92 -41.90
N GLU A 110 -27.30 39.74 -42.41
CA GLU A 110 -27.44 39.51 -43.85
C GLU A 110 -28.50 40.42 -44.46
N TYR A 111 -29.63 40.60 -43.77
CA TYR A 111 -30.65 41.56 -44.15
C TYR A 111 -30.08 43.00 -44.21
N THR A 112 -29.32 43.42 -43.19
CA THR A 112 -28.69 44.75 -43.15
C THR A 112 -27.67 44.95 -44.29
N ILE A 113 -26.92 43.91 -44.65
CA ILE A 113 -25.99 43.97 -45.80
C ILE A 113 -26.76 44.21 -47.11
N ASN A 114 -27.90 43.54 -47.30
CA ASN A 114 -28.75 43.75 -48.47
C ASN A 114 -29.34 45.16 -48.51
N GLU A 115 -29.75 45.73 -47.36
CA GLU A 115 -30.19 47.14 -47.30
C GLU A 115 -29.06 48.10 -47.68
N PHE A 116 -27.82 47.85 -47.25
CA PHE A 116 -26.68 48.66 -47.67
C PHE A 116 -26.37 48.58 -49.16
N ASP A 117 -26.58 47.42 -49.80
CA ASP A 117 -26.45 47.30 -51.25
C ASP A 117 -27.53 48.11 -51.99
N GLN A 118 -28.77 48.15 -51.47
CA GLN A 118 -29.83 49.03 -51.99
C GLN A 118 -29.49 50.52 -51.81
N VAL A 119 -29.05 50.93 -50.62
CA VAL A 119 -28.66 52.34 -50.37
C VAL A 119 -27.48 52.75 -51.27
N LYS A 120 -26.55 51.83 -51.55
CA LYS A 120 -25.45 52.09 -52.49
C LYS A 120 -25.98 52.32 -53.91
N GLU A 121 -26.98 51.56 -54.36
CA GLU A 121 -27.63 51.75 -55.65
C GLU A 121 -28.33 53.12 -55.72
N ASP A 122 -29.08 53.50 -54.67
CA ASP A 122 -29.76 54.80 -54.57
C ASP A 122 -28.77 55.97 -54.63
N ILE A 123 -27.63 55.87 -53.95
CA ILE A 123 -26.59 56.91 -54.00
C ILE A 123 -25.95 56.99 -55.38
N ASN A 124 -25.71 55.87 -56.06
CA ASN A 124 -25.20 55.87 -57.43
C ASN A 124 -26.19 56.53 -58.41
N ASN A 125 -27.49 56.22 -58.27
CA ASN A 125 -28.54 56.86 -59.06
C ASN A 125 -28.58 58.38 -58.81
N THR A 126 -28.48 58.80 -57.55
CA THR A 126 -28.47 60.23 -57.21
C THR A 126 -27.19 60.93 -57.68
N SER A 127 -26.05 60.23 -57.67
CA SER A 127 -24.78 60.72 -58.21
C SER A 127 -24.86 60.96 -59.72
N SER A 128 -25.52 60.05 -60.46
CA SER A 128 -25.81 60.23 -61.89
C SER A 128 -26.67 61.47 -62.15
N VAL A 129 -27.71 61.69 -61.34
CA VAL A 129 -28.56 62.91 -61.43
C VAL A 129 -27.76 64.17 -61.15
N ALA A 130 -26.88 64.18 -60.14
CA ALA A 130 -26.02 65.31 -59.81
C ALA A 130 -25.02 65.62 -60.95
N GLN A 131 -24.44 64.58 -61.57
CA GLN A 131 -23.58 64.74 -62.74
C GLN A 131 -24.34 65.35 -63.93
N ASP A 132 -25.59 64.96 -64.15
CA ASP A 132 -26.39 65.54 -65.23
C ASP A 132 -26.76 67.00 -64.92
N LEU A 133 -27.07 67.32 -63.66
CA LEU A 133 -27.25 68.71 -63.20
C LEU A 133 -25.99 69.55 -63.43
N GLN A 134 -24.80 69.02 -63.14
CA GLN A 134 -23.53 69.70 -63.40
C GLN A 134 -23.38 70.08 -64.88
N LYS A 135 -23.70 69.16 -65.80
CA LYS A 135 -23.69 69.44 -67.25
C LYS A 135 -24.70 70.53 -67.64
N LYS A 136 -25.88 70.54 -67.01
CA LYS A 136 -26.89 71.59 -67.25
C LYS A 136 -26.44 72.96 -66.72
N VAL A 137 -25.74 72.98 -65.58
CA VAL A 137 -25.12 74.20 -65.02
C VAL A 137 -24.06 74.74 -65.97
N GLU A 138 -23.15 73.89 -66.48
CA GLU A 138 -22.12 74.30 -67.46
C GLU A 138 -22.74 74.86 -68.75
N TYR A 139 -23.81 74.24 -69.23
CA TYR A 139 -24.55 74.76 -70.38
C TYR A 139 -25.21 76.11 -70.07
N ALA A 140 -25.84 76.26 -68.91
CA ALA A 140 -26.45 77.51 -68.49
C ALA A 140 -25.43 78.65 -68.32
N ASP A 141 -24.25 78.35 -67.78
CA ASP A 141 -23.11 79.29 -67.69
C ASP A 141 -22.72 79.82 -69.08
N SER A 142 -22.65 78.94 -70.09
CA SER A 142 -22.36 79.35 -71.48
C SER A 142 -23.43 80.28 -72.06
N LEU A 143 -24.71 80.09 -71.70
CA LEU A 143 -25.81 80.96 -72.12
C LEU A 143 -25.73 82.34 -71.44
N VAL A 144 -25.39 82.37 -70.15
CA VAL A 144 -25.18 83.62 -69.40
C VAL A 144 -24.08 84.46 -70.05
N VAL A 145 -22.95 83.83 -70.42
CA VAL A 145 -21.85 84.50 -71.14
C VAL A 145 -22.30 85.01 -72.51
N ALA A 146 -23.09 84.23 -73.25
CA ALA A 146 -23.63 84.65 -74.54
C ALA A 146 -24.58 85.85 -74.42
N VAL A 147 -25.48 85.84 -73.42
CA VAL A 147 -26.41 86.95 -73.14
C VAL A 147 -25.66 88.20 -72.69
N GLU A 148 -24.59 88.07 -71.90
CA GLU A 148 -23.73 89.21 -71.54
C GLU A 148 -23.10 89.83 -72.79
N GLY A 149 -22.59 88.99 -73.70
CA GLY A 149 -22.05 89.41 -74.99
C GLY A 149 -23.07 90.17 -75.84
N ILE A 150 -24.29 89.64 -75.99
CA ILE A 150 -25.39 90.29 -76.71
C ILE A 150 -25.76 91.61 -76.04
N THR A 151 -25.91 91.62 -74.72
CA THR A 151 -26.31 92.82 -73.96
C THR A 151 -25.28 93.94 -74.10
N LYS A 152 -23.98 93.60 -74.08
CA LYS A 152 -22.89 94.56 -74.33
C LYS A 152 -22.93 95.10 -75.75
N GLN A 153 -23.17 94.25 -76.75
CA GLN A 153 -23.34 94.70 -78.14
C GLN A 153 -24.57 95.61 -78.30
N THR A 154 -25.71 95.24 -77.74
CA THR A 154 -26.96 96.03 -77.78
C THR A 154 -26.78 97.38 -77.10
N LYS A 155 -26.05 97.44 -75.97
CA LYS A 155 -25.70 98.71 -75.31
C LYS A 155 -24.79 99.58 -76.18
N ILE A 156 -23.82 99.01 -76.90
CA ILE A 156 -22.97 99.78 -77.84
C ILE A 156 -23.81 100.30 -79.03
N LEU A 157 -24.69 99.46 -79.59
CA LEU A 157 -25.62 99.82 -80.66
C LEU A 157 -26.56 100.95 -80.25
N SER A 158 -27.12 100.90 -79.04
CA SER A 158 -28.01 101.93 -78.53
C SER A 158 -27.28 103.24 -78.24
N VAL A 159 -26.05 103.19 -77.70
CA VAL A 159 -25.21 104.38 -77.55
C VAL A 159 -24.89 105.01 -78.91
N ASN A 160 -24.52 104.21 -79.90
CA ASN A 160 -24.27 104.69 -81.27
C ASN A 160 -25.53 105.30 -81.89
N ALA A 161 -26.70 104.68 -81.68
CA ALA A 161 -27.98 105.20 -82.14
C ALA A 161 -28.38 106.50 -81.44
N SER A 162 -28.14 106.63 -80.13
CA SER A 162 -28.36 107.86 -79.36
C SER A 162 -27.46 109.01 -79.84
N ILE A 163 -26.18 108.71 -80.17
CA ILE A 163 -25.25 109.70 -80.75
C ILE A 163 -25.76 110.19 -82.11
N GLU A 164 -26.21 109.27 -82.98
CA GLU A 164 -26.68 109.63 -84.31
C GLU A 164 -28.03 110.37 -84.27
N ALA A 165 -28.91 110.00 -83.32
CA ALA A 165 -30.13 110.73 -83.02
C ALA A 165 -29.87 112.17 -82.52
N ALA A 166 -28.85 112.37 -81.69
CA ALA A 166 -28.41 113.70 -81.26
C ALA A 166 -27.82 114.53 -82.41
N ARG A 167 -27.11 113.88 -83.35
CA ARG A 167 -26.58 114.49 -84.59
C ARG A 167 -27.68 114.97 -85.54
N ALA A 168 -28.79 114.23 -85.66
CA ALA A 168 -29.92 114.56 -86.54
C ALA A 168 -30.81 115.72 -86.01
N GLY A 169 -30.51 116.28 -84.84
CA GLY A 169 -31.20 117.46 -84.30
C GLY A 169 -32.71 117.25 -84.10
N VAL A 170 -33.54 118.17 -84.60
CA VAL A 170 -35.01 118.15 -84.38
C VAL A 170 -35.67 116.91 -85.02
N HIS A 171 -35.10 116.37 -86.10
CA HIS A 171 -35.60 115.18 -86.80
C HIS A 171 -35.22 113.86 -86.09
N GLY A 172 -34.25 113.86 -85.17
CA GLY A 172 -33.76 112.68 -84.45
C GLY A 172 -34.42 112.45 -83.08
N LYS A 173 -35.25 113.37 -82.57
CA LYS A 173 -35.83 113.31 -81.21
C LYS A 173 -36.57 112.01 -80.89
N GLY A 174 -37.38 111.50 -81.81
CA GLY A 174 -38.11 110.23 -81.62
C GLY A 174 -37.18 109.01 -81.58
N PHE A 175 -36.13 109.02 -82.41
CA PHE A 175 -35.10 107.97 -82.43
C PHE A 175 -34.22 107.99 -81.17
N GLY A 176 -33.92 109.17 -80.63
CA GLY A 176 -33.13 109.32 -79.39
C GLY A 176 -33.82 108.72 -78.18
N VAL A 177 -35.14 108.92 -78.04
CA VAL A 177 -35.94 108.32 -76.95
C VAL A 177 -35.93 106.79 -77.05
N VAL A 178 -36.07 106.23 -78.25
CA VAL A 178 -36.00 104.78 -78.47
C VAL A 178 -34.61 104.23 -78.14
N ALA A 179 -33.55 104.92 -78.54
CA ALA A 179 -32.18 104.50 -78.26
C ALA A 179 -31.84 104.56 -76.76
N GLU A 180 -32.32 105.58 -76.03
CA GLU A 180 -32.19 105.68 -74.57
C GLU A 180 -32.98 104.57 -73.85
N GLU A 181 -34.18 104.24 -74.33
CA GLU A 181 -34.97 103.12 -73.79
C GLU A 181 -34.28 101.76 -74.05
N ILE A 182 -33.70 101.53 -75.24
CA ILE A 182 -32.91 100.31 -75.54
C ILE A 182 -31.66 100.23 -74.66
N MET A 183 -31.00 101.35 -74.39
CA MET A 183 -29.85 101.40 -73.47
C MET A 183 -30.27 101.00 -72.04
N LYS A 184 -31.37 101.55 -71.54
CA LYS A 184 -31.91 101.23 -70.22
C LYS A 184 -32.34 99.77 -70.12
N VAL A 185 -33.00 99.23 -71.14
CA VAL A 185 -33.35 97.80 -71.22
C VAL A 185 -32.08 96.93 -71.21
N SER A 186 -31.05 97.30 -71.97
CA SER A 186 -29.77 96.57 -71.98
C SER A 186 -29.08 96.60 -70.60
N GLU A 187 -29.08 97.73 -69.90
CA GLU A 187 -28.55 97.81 -68.54
C GLU A 187 -29.35 96.97 -67.53
N GLN A 188 -30.67 96.96 -67.65
CA GLN A 188 -31.54 96.10 -66.86
C GLN A 188 -31.28 94.62 -67.16
N THR A 189 -31.16 94.23 -68.43
CA THR A 189 -30.81 92.87 -68.86
C THR A 189 -29.44 92.46 -68.32
N ALA A 190 -28.43 93.33 -68.34
CA ALA A 190 -27.12 93.04 -67.78
C ALA A 190 -27.19 92.77 -66.27
N ASN A 191 -27.96 93.58 -65.54
CA ASN A 191 -28.14 93.40 -64.10
C ASN A 191 -28.92 92.11 -63.76
N VAL A 192 -29.94 91.76 -64.55
CA VAL A 192 -30.66 90.48 -64.40
C VAL A 192 -29.74 89.31 -64.75
N ASN A 193 -28.97 89.40 -65.83
CA ASN A 193 -28.04 88.36 -66.26
C ASN A 193 -26.96 88.09 -65.20
N LYS A 194 -26.47 89.13 -64.52
CA LYS A 194 -25.56 88.97 -63.38
C LYS A 194 -26.18 88.21 -62.21
N LYS A 195 -27.46 88.47 -61.89
CA LYS A 195 -28.17 87.68 -60.86
C LYS A 195 -28.35 86.22 -61.28
N VAL A 196 -28.57 85.96 -62.57
CA VAL A 196 -28.65 84.59 -63.11
C VAL A 196 -27.28 83.92 -63.01
N ASP A 197 -26.19 84.60 -63.38
CA ASP A 197 -24.80 84.13 -63.22
C ASP A 197 -24.51 83.69 -61.77
N ASP A 198 -24.85 84.54 -60.79
CA ASP A 198 -24.66 84.24 -59.36
C ASP A 198 -25.44 82.97 -58.95
N ILE A 199 -26.69 82.80 -59.40
CA ILE A 199 -27.51 81.60 -59.12
C ILE A 199 -26.93 80.36 -59.78
N ILE A 200 -26.46 80.43 -61.04
CA ILE A 200 -25.86 79.30 -61.75
C ILE A 200 -24.59 78.82 -61.04
N LYS A 201 -23.74 79.76 -60.58
CA LYS A 201 -22.55 79.44 -59.78
C LYS A 201 -22.90 78.81 -58.44
N GLU A 202 -23.96 79.29 -57.78
CA GLU A 202 -24.44 78.68 -56.53
C GLU A 202 -24.94 77.25 -56.76
N ILE A 203 -25.74 77.00 -57.81
CA ILE A 203 -26.22 75.66 -58.17
C ILE A 203 -25.05 74.73 -58.51
N GLY A 204 -24.04 75.22 -59.26
CA GLY A 204 -22.83 74.46 -59.55
C GLY A 204 -22.09 74.02 -58.31
N LYS A 205 -21.88 74.94 -57.36
CA LYS A 205 -21.24 74.63 -56.07
C LYS A 205 -22.07 73.63 -55.24
N LEU A 206 -23.39 73.75 -55.24
CA LEU A 206 -24.27 72.79 -54.57
C LEU A 206 -24.19 71.39 -55.20
N SER A 207 -24.11 71.30 -56.52
CA SER A 207 -23.93 70.04 -57.26
C SER A 207 -22.58 69.38 -56.95
N GLU A 208 -21.49 70.15 -56.93
CA GLU A 208 -20.16 69.64 -56.56
C GLU A 208 -20.14 69.13 -55.11
N ASN A 209 -20.70 69.89 -54.17
CA ASN A 209 -20.82 69.48 -52.77
C ASN A 209 -21.65 68.18 -52.64
N MET A 210 -22.73 68.06 -53.42
CA MET A 210 -23.58 66.87 -53.46
C MET A 210 -22.80 65.64 -53.94
N GLN A 211 -22.02 65.77 -55.02
CA GLN A 211 -21.16 64.68 -55.53
C GLN A 211 -20.11 64.25 -54.50
N ASN A 212 -19.46 65.22 -53.83
CA ASN A 212 -18.49 64.93 -52.78
C ASN A 212 -19.14 64.19 -51.59
N ALA A 213 -20.32 64.63 -51.14
CA ALA A 213 -21.07 63.98 -50.07
C ALA A 213 -21.50 62.54 -50.44
N MET A 214 -21.87 62.30 -51.70
CA MET A 214 -22.21 60.97 -52.21
C MET A 214 -20.99 60.05 -52.24
N SER A 215 -19.83 60.52 -52.70
CA SER A 215 -18.59 59.74 -52.70
C SER A 215 -18.21 59.29 -51.29
N ILE A 216 -18.24 60.22 -50.32
CA ILE A 216 -17.98 59.91 -48.90
C ILE A 216 -19.00 58.90 -48.36
N SER A 217 -20.26 58.97 -48.80
CA SER A 217 -21.32 58.06 -48.35
C SER A 217 -21.12 56.64 -48.90
N ILE A 218 -20.70 56.49 -50.16
CA ILE A 218 -20.33 55.20 -50.75
C ILE A 218 -19.17 54.57 -49.97
N ASP A 219 -18.11 55.32 -49.70
CA ASP A 219 -16.95 54.81 -48.94
C ASP A 219 -17.35 54.33 -47.54
N LYS A 220 -18.23 55.08 -46.87
CA LYS A 220 -18.78 54.68 -45.57
C LYS A 220 -19.59 53.39 -45.66
N ILE A 221 -20.45 53.24 -46.66
CA ILE A 221 -21.27 52.03 -46.86
C ILE A 221 -20.38 50.82 -47.15
N ILE A 222 -19.37 50.94 -48.01
CA ILE A 222 -18.43 49.86 -48.32
C ILE A 222 -17.69 49.41 -47.05
N ASN A 223 -17.22 50.36 -46.24
CA ASN A 223 -16.55 50.06 -44.99
C ASN A 223 -17.50 49.35 -44.00
N GLN A 224 -18.73 49.82 -43.85
CA GLN A 224 -19.71 49.17 -42.97
C GLN A 224 -20.13 47.78 -43.45
N SER A 225 -20.38 47.60 -44.75
CA SER A 225 -20.67 46.29 -45.35
C SER A 225 -19.52 45.30 -45.11
N THR A 226 -18.27 45.76 -45.20
CA THR A 226 -17.09 44.94 -44.91
C THR A 226 -17.05 44.48 -43.44
N LYS A 227 -17.37 45.38 -42.50
CA LYS A 227 -17.45 45.04 -41.07
C LYS A 227 -18.58 44.06 -40.77
N LEU A 228 -19.74 44.23 -41.38
CA LEU A 228 -20.88 43.31 -41.23
C LEU A 228 -20.56 41.92 -41.80
N LYS A 229 -19.90 41.83 -42.96
CA LYS A 229 -19.42 40.55 -43.51
C LYS A 229 -18.46 39.83 -42.58
N LYS A 230 -17.59 40.57 -41.90
CA LYS A 230 -16.72 40.01 -40.87
C LYS A 230 -17.55 39.45 -39.69
N ALA A 231 -18.55 40.19 -39.23
CA ALA A 231 -19.44 39.73 -38.17
C ALA A 231 -20.19 38.44 -38.55
N VAL A 232 -20.63 38.28 -39.82
CA VAL A 232 -21.21 37.02 -40.31
C VAL A 232 -20.22 35.85 -40.18
N SER A 233 -18.95 36.06 -40.53
CA SER A 233 -17.90 35.04 -40.36
C SER A 233 -17.73 34.65 -38.88
N GLU A 234 -17.69 35.64 -37.99
CA GLU A 234 -17.59 35.42 -36.53
C GLU A 234 -18.80 34.63 -36.00
N PHE A 235 -20.02 34.90 -36.49
CA PHE A 235 -21.21 34.11 -36.12
C PHE A 235 -21.17 32.67 -36.62
N ASN A 236 -20.62 32.41 -37.82
CA ASN A 236 -20.45 31.04 -38.32
C ASN A 236 -19.45 30.24 -37.46
N GLU A 237 -18.39 30.89 -36.96
CA GLU A 237 -17.46 30.26 -36.01
C GLU A 237 -18.16 29.91 -34.69
N ILE A 238 -19.00 30.81 -34.17
CA ILE A 238 -19.81 30.56 -32.96
C ILE A 238 -20.81 29.42 -33.19
N GLU A 239 -21.45 29.34 -34.36
CA GLU A 239 -22.36 28.25 -34.71
C GLU A 239 -21.66 26.89 -34.64
N ASN A 240 -20.49 26.77 -35.29
CA ASN A 240 -19.69 25.55 -35.29
C ASN A 240 -19.23 25.17 -33.88
N ALA A 241 -18.73 26.15 -33.10
CA ALA A 241 -18.32 25.93 -31.72
C ALA A 241 -19.50 25.45 -30.83
N THR A 242 -20.70 26.00 -31.04
CA THR A 242 -21.91 25.60 -30.29
C THR A 242 -22.36 24.19 -30.64
N ARG A 243 -22.18 23.78 -31.91
CA ARG A 243 -22.48 22.42 -32.37
C ARG A 243 -21.53 21.40 -31.74
N GLU A 244 -20.22 21.64 -31.84
CA GLU A 244 -19.20 20.79 -31.20
C GLU A 244 -19.41 20.70 -29.69
N TYR A 245 -19.73 21.83 -29.05
CA TYR A 245 -20.05 21.86 -27.62
C TYR A 245 -21.28 21.02 -27.28
N SER A 246 -22.30 21.01 -28.13
CA SER A 246 -23.50 20.18 -27.95
C SER A 246 -23.20 18.68 -28.08
N GLU A 247 -22.38 18.30 -29.06
CA GLU A 247 -21.92 16.91 -29.24
C GLU A 247 -21.11 16.43 -28.04
N ASN A 248 -20.11 17.19 -27.61
CA ASN A 248 -19.31 16.88 -26.42
C ASN A 248 -20.17 16.75 -25.15
N ASN A 249 -21.22 17.57 -25.03
CA ASN A 249 -22.13 17.52 -23.91
C ASN A 249 -23.05 16.29 -23.94
N MET A 250 -23.43 15.80 -25.12
CA MET A 250 -24.15 14.52 -25.27
C MET A 250 -23.26 13.33 -24.87
N ASP A 251 -22.00 13.35 -25.28
CA ASP A 251 -21.01 12.33 -24.89
C ASP A 251 -20.79 12.33 -23.37
N LEU A 252 -20.68 13.51 -22.77
CA LEU A 252 -20.56 13.65 -21.32
C LEU A 252 -21.79 13.07 -20.59
N ALA A 253 -23.00 13.36 -21.07
CA ALA A 253 -24.23 12.80 -20.51
C ALA A 253 -24.29 11.27 -20.64
N SER A 254 -23.84 10.72 -21.78
CA SER A 254 -23.75 9.27 -22.00
C SER A 254 -22.77 8.62 -21.03
N ASN A 255 -21.57 9.19 -20.91
CA ASN A 255 -20.52 8.72 -20.01
C ASN A 255 -20.98 8.75 -18.54
N SER A 256 -21.70 9.80 -18.12
CA SER A 256 -22.25 9.89 -16.76
C SER A 256 -23.28 8.78 -16.48
N ARG A 257 -24.13 8.42 -17.45
CA ARG A 257 -25.08 7.29 -17.28
C ARG A 257 -24.37 5.96 -17.17
N GLU A 258 -23.39 5.71 -18.05
CA GLU A 258 -22.60 4.46 -18.02
C GLU A 258 -21.82 4.34 -16.69
N LEU A 259 -21.29 5.47 -16.21
CA LEU A 259 -20.58 5.53 -14.94
C LEU A 259 -21.49 5.15 -13.77
N ASN A 260 -22.72 5.66 -13.73
CA ASN A 260 -23.71 5.31 -12.72
C ASN A 260 -24.01 3.82 -12.73
N ASP A 261 -24.29 3.24 -13.89
CA ASP A 261 -24.56 1.81 -14.05
C ASP A 261 -23.39 0.94 -13.55
N LYS A 262 -22.14 1.37 -13.81
CA LYS A 262 -20.95 0.69 -13.31
C LYS A 262 -20.85 0.77 -11.79
N PHE A 263 -21.12 1.93 -11.19
CA PHE A 263 -21.06 2.08 -9.74
C PHE A 263 -22.15 1.29 -9.02
N TYR A 264 -23.36 1.18 -9.57
CA TYR A 264 -24.37 0.27 -9.04
C TYR A 264 -23.89 -1.19 -9.01
N LYS A 265 -23.27 -1.67 -10.09
CA LYS A 265 -22.69 -3.03 -10.14
C LYS A 265 -21.54 -3.22 -9.15
N ILE A 266 -20.72 -2.18 -8.92
CA ILE A 266 -19.66 -2.23 -7.91
C ILE A 266 -20.28 -2.31 -6.51
N LYS A 267 -21.33 -1.52 -6.23
CA LYS A 267 -22.05 -1.55 -4.96
C LYS A 267 -22.63 -2.92 -4.64
N GLU A 268 -23.22 -3.60 -5.62
CA GLU A 268 -23.69 -4.99 -5.45
C GLU A 268 -22.54 -5.95 -5.10
N ARG A 269 -21.42 -5.87 -5.81
CA ARG A 269 -20.24 -6.71 -5.52
C ARG A 269 -19.66 -6.46 -4.13
N VAL A 270 -19.63 -5.20 -3.70
CA VAL A 270 -19.18 -4.79 -2.36
C VAL A 270 -20.10 -5.37 -1.27
N ASN A 271 -21.42 -5.39 -1.50
CA ASN A 271 -22.36 -6.04 -0.59
C ASN A 271 -22.10 -7.56 -0.50
N SER A 272 -21.83 -8.24 -1.62
CA SER A 272 -21.45 -9.67 -1.59
C SER A 272 -20.14 -9.90 -0.83
N ILE A 273 -19.16 -9.00 -0.94
CA ILE A 273 -17.92 -9.07 -0.15
C ILE A 273 -18.23 -8.92 1.36
N SER A 274 -19.14 -8.03 1.72
CA SER A 274 -19.60 -7.86 3.11
C SER A 274 -20.17 -9.16 3.70
N GLU A 275 -20.99 -9.88 2.93
CA GLU A 275 -21.52 -11.18 3.33
C GLU A 275 -20.40 -12.22 3.52
N ILE A 276 -19.45 -12.29 2.58
CA ILE A 276 -18.29 -13.19 2.68
C ILE A 276 -17.45 -12.89 3.93
N ILE A 277 -17.21 -11.61 4.25
CA ILE A 277 -16.46 -11.22 5.46
C ILE A 277 -17.19 -11.68 6.71
N LYS A 278 -18.52 -11.52 6.76
CA LYS A 278 -19.35 -11.95 7.88
C LYS A 278 -19.30 -13.48 8.07
N ASP A 279 -19.36 -14.23 6.97
CA ASP A 279 -19.24 -15.68 6.99
C ASP A 279 -17.84 -16.12 7.41
N ASN A 280 -16.79 -15.50 6.87
CA ASN A 280 -15.40 -15.75 7.27
C ASN A 280 -15.19 -15.50 8.76
N LYS A 281 -15.72 -14.39 9.30
CA LYS A 281 -15.67 -14.10 10.73
C LYS A 281 -16.35 -15.19 11.55
N LYS A 282 -17.55 -15.61 11.14
CA LYS A 282 -18.30 -16.68 11.81
C LYS A 282 -17.54 -18.01 11.79
N SER A 283 -17.06 -18.44 10.62
CA SER A 283 -16.29 -19.68 10.48
C SER A 283 -15.02 -19.65 11.32
N THR A 284 -14.33 -18.51 11.38
CA THR A 284 -13.12 -18.35 12.21
C THR A 284 -13.45 -18.44 13.69
N ILE A 285 -14.54 -17.81 14.15
CA ILE A 285 -15.01 -17.95 15.54
C ILE A 285 -15.32 -19.41 15.88
N ASP A 286 -15.93 -20.16 14.96
CA ASP A 286 -16.21 -21.58 15.18
C ASP A 286 -14.92 -22.42 15.23
N VAL A 287 -13.91 -22.10 14.42
CA VAL A 287 -12.55 -22.68 14.54
C VAL A 287 -11.94 -22.38 15.92
N THR A 288 -12.04 -21.14 16.41
CA THR A 288 -11.53 -20.79 17.75
C THR A 288 -12.24 -21.60 18.87
N LYS A 289 -13.53 -21.90 18.73
CA LYS A 289 -14.23 -22.79 19.68
C LYS A 289 -13.71 -24.22 19.61
N SER A 290 -13.49 -24.76 18.41
CA SER A 290 -12.93 -26.10 18.23
C SER A 290 -11.53 -26.22 18.84
N ILE A 291 -10.69 -25.20 18.66
CA ILE A 291 -9.35 -25.11 19.26
C ILE A 291 -9.41 -25.18 20.79
N LYS A 292 -10.33 -24.43 21.41
CA LYS A 292 -10.51 -24.49 22.88
C LYS A 292 -10.86 -25.90 23.36
N HIS A 293 -11.74 -26.59 22.63
CA HIS A 293 -12.10 -27.96 22.96
C HIS A 293 -10.93 -28.93 22.75
N GLU A 294 -10.13 -28.77 21.69
CA GLU A 294 -8.90 -29.57 21.50
C GLU A 294 -7.88 -29.38 22.63
N LEU A 295 -7.65 -28.14 23.09
CA LEU A 295 -6.77 -27.87 24.23
C LEU A 295 -7.22 -28.63 25.48
N GLU A 296 -8.52 -28.62 25.79
CA GLU A 296 -9.08 -29.39 26.91
C GLU A 296 -8.83 -30.91 26.78
N HIS A 297 -8.91 -31.46 25.56
CA HIS A 297 -8.60 -32.88 25.31
C HIS A 297 -7.12 -33.18 25.48
N PHE A 298 -6.23 -32.31 25.03
CA PHE A 298 -4.79 -32.51 25.18
C PHE A 298 -4.33 -32.37 26.63
N ASP A 299 -4.90 -31.45 27.40
CA ASP A 299 -4.63 -31.34 28.85
C ASP A 299 -5.06 -32.64 29.58
N LYS A 300 -6.23 -33.17 29.23
CA LYS A 300 -6.70 -34.46 29.77
C LYS A 300 -5.82 -35.64 29.32
N LEU A 301 -5.32 -35.60 28.09
CA LEU A 301 -4.42 -36.64 27.58
C LEU A 301 -3.04 -36.57 28.28
N SER A 302 -2.51 -35.37 28.50
CA SER A 302 -1.25 -35.15 29.23
C SER A 302 -1.33 -35.70 30.65
N SER A 303 -2.39 -35.36 31.39
CA SER A 303 -2.61 -35.89 32.74
C SER A 303 -2.84 -37.42 32.75
N THR A 304 -3.46 -37.98 31.72
CA THR A 304 -3.58 -39.45 31.60
C THR A 304 -2.22 -40.11 31.38
N ILE A 305 -1.37 -39.52 30.55
CA ILE A 305 -0.01 -40.01 30.29
C ILE A 305 0.86 -39.96 31.54
N GLU A 306 0.82 -38.86 32.29
CA GLU A 306 1.52 -38.74 33.57
C GLU A 306 1.09 -39.85 34.55
N ASN A 307 -0.22 -40.10 34.65
CA ASN A 307 -0.75 -41.17 35.49
C ASN A 307 -0.30 -42.57 35.05
N VAL A 308 -0.21 -42.83 33.73
CA VAL A 308 0.28 -44.12 33.22
C VAL A 308 1.78 -44.24 33.46
N GLU A 309 2.55 -43.18 33.25
CA GLU A 309 3.99 -43.13 33.55
C GLU A 309 4.25 -43.46 35.02
N ASP A 310 3.52 -42.83 35.95
CA ASP A 310 3.65 -43.09 37.39
C ASP A 310 3.34 -44.55 37.75
N LYS A 311 2.29 -45.15 37.18
CA LYS A 311 1.97 -46.57 37.39
C LYS A 311 3.02 -47.51 36.79
N MET A 312 3.63 -47.14 35.67
CA MET A 312 4.73 -47.91 35.09
C MET A 312 5.98 -47.83 35.96
N ILE A 313 6.30 -46.66 36.51
CA ILE A 313 7.39 -46.47 37.48
C ILE A 313 7.12 -47.33 38.73
N GLU A 314 5.91 -47.32 39.29
CA GLU A 314 5.54 -48.18 40.43
C GLU A 314 5.70 -49.68 40.10
N SER A 315 5.23 -50.10 38.92
CA SER A 315 5.39 -51.49 38.45
C SER A 315 6.87 -51.88 38.28
N LEU A 316 7.70 -50.93 37.82
CA LEU A 316 9.14 -51.12 37.69
C LEU A 316 9.81 -51.23 39.07
N GLN A 317 9.35 -50.51 40.09
CA GLN A 317 9.82 -50.68 41.47
C GLN A 317 9.53 -52.09 42.02
N LEU A 318 8.33 -52.62 41.76
CA LEU A 318 7.94 -53.94 42.24
C LEU A 318 8.78 -55.06 41.61
N THR A 319 9.02 -54.95 40.31
CA THR A 319 9.80 -55.92 39.56
C THR A 319 11.29 -55.87 39.91
N ASN A 320 11.84 -54.67 40.12
CA ASN A 320 13.24 -54.49 40.55
C ASN A 320 13.55 -55.11 41.93
N LYS A 321 12.55 -55.28 42.82
CA LYS A 321 12.73 -56.00 44.11
C LYS A 321 13.00 -57.50 43.96
N VAL A 322 12.65 -58.09 42.81
CA VAL A 322 12.73 -59.53 42.56
C VAL A 322 13.85 -59.87 41.56
N SER A 323 14.18 -58.94 40.66
CA SER A 323 15.26 -59.11 39.68
C SER A 323 16.65 -59.15 40.32
N GLN A 324 17.55 -59.96 39.77
CA GLN A 324 18.99 -59.80 39.98
C GLN A 324 19.49 -58.75 38.98
N HIS A 325 19.91 -57.59 39.47
CA HIS A 325 20.57 -56.60 38.64
C HIS A 325 21.91 -57.16 38.15
N ASP A 326 22.16 -57.07 36.85
CA ASP A 326 23.47 -57.37 36.30
C ASP A 326 24.43 -56.27 36.75
N ASN A 327 25.44 -56.63 37.55
CA ASN A 327 26.40 -55.69 38.13
C ASN A 327 27.37 -55.10 37.10
N ASN A 328 27.11 -55.27 35.81
CA ASN A 328 27.90 -54.71 34.72
C ASN A 328 27.04 -53.90 33.73
N ILE A 329 25.83 -53.48 34.08
CA ILE A 329 24.99 -52.62 33.22
C ILE A 329 24.64 -51.32 33.94
N ILE A 330 24.81 -50.20 33.25
CA ILE A 330 24.35 -48.86 33.65
C ILE A 330 23.19 -48.46 32.76
N ILE A 331 22.04 -48.16 33.36
CA ILE A 331 20.88 -47.62 32.68
C ILE A 331 20.86 -46.10 32.85
N ALA A 332 21.16 -45.38 31.77
CA ALA A 332 21.13 -43.93 31.72
C ALA A 332 19.77 -43.43 31.22
N GLY A 333 19.04 -42.70 32.06
CA GLY A 333 17.80 -42.01 31.69
C GLY A 333 18.13 -40.73 30.91
N ILE A 334 17.65 -40.63 29.68
CA ILE A 334 17.96 -39.55 28.75
C ILE A 334 16.68 -38.81 28.37
N SER A 335 16.61 -37.54 28.75
CA SER A 335 15.64 -36.60 28.21
C SER A 335 16.25 -35.90 26.99
N PRO A 336 15.63 -35.97 25.80
CA PRO A 336 16.15 -35.27 24.62
C PRO A 336 16.28 -33.76 24.86
N TYR A 337 17.49 -33.25 24.68
CA TYR A 337 17.86 -31.84 24.72
C TYR A 337 19.06 -31.59 23.79
N PRO A 338 18.84 -31.25 22.51
CA PRO A 338 19.93 -31.01 21.56
C PRO A 338 20.86 -29.84 21.99
N PRO A 339 22.19 -29.93 21.79
CA PRO A 339 22.98 -31.08 21.28
C PRO A 339 23.41 -32.09 22.36
N TYR A 340 23.01 -31.89 23.61
CA TYR A 340 23.44 -32.67 24.76
C TYR A 340 22.97 -34.13 24.66
N ALA A 341 21.71 -34.32 24.32
CA ALA A 341 21.10 -35.62 24.11
C ALA A 341 20.01 -35.54 23.04
N MET A 342 19.99 -36.48 22.11
CA MET A 342 19.08 -36.53 20.98
C MET A 342 18.75 -37.98 20.65
N CYS A 343 17.54 -38.22 20.18
CA CYS A 343 17.13 -39.52 19.67
C CYS A 343 17.15 -39.48 18.13
N THR A 344 17.91 -40.38 17.51
CA THR A 344 17.91 -40.52 16.05
C THR A 344 16.60 -41.18 15.56
N LYS A 345 16.35 -41.13 14.24
CA LYS A 345 15.19 -41.81 13.63
C LYS A 345 15.17 -43.32 13.88
N ASP A 346 16.35 -43.92 13.99
CA ASP A 346 16.52 -45.36 14.25
C ASP A 346 16.40 -45.72 15.74
N GLY A 347 16.24 -44.71 16.61
CA GLY A 347 16.04 -44.87 18.05
C GLY A 347 17.32 -44.82 18.88
N ASP A 348 18.49 -44.66 18.25
CA ASP A 348 19.76 -44.51 18.95
C ASP A 348 19.86 -43.16 19.65
N MET A 349 20.34 -43.17 20.90
CA MET A 349 20.65 -41.96 21.64
C MET A 349 22.07 -41.47 21.30
N ILE A 350 22.13 -40.23 20.82
CA ILE A 350 23.35 -39.53 20.43
C ILE A 350 23.39 -38.16 21.11
N GLY A 351 24.53 -37.48 21.09
CA GLY A 351 24.69 -36.15 21.68
C GLY A 351 25.92 -36.10 22.56
N ILE A 352 26.28 -34.88 23.00
CA ILE A 352 27.48 -34.64 23.79
C ILE A 352 27.49 -35.53 25.03
N ASP A 353 26.42 -35.53 25.82
CA ASP A 353 26.35 -36.31 27.06
C ASP A 353 26.31 -37.82 26.78
N CYS A 354 25.58 -38.24 25.74
CA CYS A 354 25.49 -39.65 25.37
C CYS A 354 26.86 -40.22 24.94
N ASP A 355 27.62 -39.45 24.16
CA ASP A 355 28.95 -39.86 23.69
C ASP A 355 29.97 -39.81 24.83
N ILE A 356 29.87 -38.86 25.76
CA ILE A 356 30.71 -38.82 26.97
C ILE A 356 30.47 -40.05 27.84
N ILE A 357 29.21 -40.45 28.08
CA ILE A 357 28.90 -41.65 28.86
C ILE A 357 29.46 -42.90 28.17
N LYS A 358 29.26 -43.04 26.85
CA LYS A 358 29.79 -44.18 26.10
C LYS A 358 31.31 -44.27 26.20
N GLU A 359 32.02 -43.16 25.99
CA GLU A 359 33.47 -43.14 26.02
C GLU A 359 34.02 -43.36 27.44
N ALA A 360 33.37 -42.82 28.47
CA ALA A 360 33.77 -43.00 29.87
C ALA A 360 33.74 -44.47 30.34
N PHE A 361 32.90 -45.32 29.73
CA PHE A 361 32.80 -46.75 30.08
C PHE A 361 33.38 -47.70 29.01
N LYS A 362 33.92 -47.17 27.91
CA LYS A 362 34.32 -47.95 26.72
C LYS A 362 35.37 -49.03 26.99
N ASP A 363 36.36 -48.73 27.84
CA ASP A 363 37.46 -49.64 28.18
C ASP A 363 37.18 -50.43 29.46
N THR A 364 35.91 -50.59 29.83
CA THR A 364 35.45 -51.32 31.01
C THR A 364 34.53 -52.46 30.61
N ASP A 365 34.30 -53.41 31.52
CA ASP A 365 33.29 -54.48 31.31
C ASP A 365 31.83 -53.97 31.50
N ILE A 366 31.65 -52.67 31.76
CA ILE A 366 30.35 -52.05 32.03
C ILE A 366 29.67 -51.66 30.72
N LYS A 367 28.45 -52.16 30.50
CA LYS A 367 27.60 -51.81 29.36
C LYS A 367 26.68 -50.66 29.70
N VAL A 368 26.65 -49.65 28.83
CA VAL A 368 25.72 -48.53 28.94
C VAL A 368 24.47 -48.81 28.12
N GLN A 369 23.31 -48.72 28.77
CA GLN A 369 22.00 -48.76 28.13
C GLN A 369 21.32 -47.41 28.31
N PHE A 370 20.94 -46.78 27.20
CA PHE A 370 20.13 -45.56 27.24
C PHE A 370 18.65 -45.91 27.29
N MET A 371 17.94 -45.21 28.16
CA MET A 371 16.49 -45.22 28.26
C MET A 371 16.00 -43.81 28.02
N MET A 372 15.23 -43.61 26.95
CA MET A 372 14.60 -42.31 26.73
C MET A 372 13.45 -42.11 27.72
N CYS A 373 13.41 -40.96 28.38
CA CYS A 373 12.36 -40.60 29.32
C CYS A 373 12.04 -39.10 29.23
N THR A 374 10.90 -38.67 29.77
CA THR A 374 10.66 -37.25 30.01
C THR A 374 11.64 -36.74 31.07
N TRP A 375 11.84 -35.43 31.16
CA TRP A 375 12.67 -34.84 32.20
C TRP A 375 12.18 -35.24 33.61
N ASP A 376 10.89 -35.06 33.89
CA ASP A 376 10.30 -35.41 35.19
C ASP A 376 10.33 -36.92 35.45
N GLY A 377 10.06 -37.72 34.41
CA GLY A 377 10.18 -39.17 34.45
C GLY A 377 11.60 -39.61 34.82
N SER A 378 12.64 -38.98 34.25
CA SER A 378 14.03 -39.26 34.56
C SER A 378 14.36 -39.03 36.04
N LEU A 379 13.86 -37.93 36.62
CA LEU A 379 14.06 -37.60 38.04
C LEU A 379 13.33 -38.58 38.95
N LYS A 380 12.07 -38.94 38.61
CA LYS A 380 11.30 -39.94 39.35
C LYS A 380 11.98 -41.31 39.30
N LEU A 381 12.44 -41.74 38.13
CA LEU A 381 13.14 -43.01 37.94
C LEU A 381 14.45 -43.05 38.76
N LEU A 382 15.26 -41.98 38.72
CA LEU A 382 16.52 -41.89 39.44
C LEU A 382 16.32 -41.90 40.96
N LYS A 383 15.38 -41.08 41.46
CA LYS A 383 15.04 -40.98 42.89
C LYS A 383 14.57 -42.32 43.47
N ASN A 384 13.92 -43.14 42.64
CA ASN A 384 13.47 -44.48 43.01
C ASN A 384 14.49 -45.59 42.70
N ASN A 385 15.74 -45.23 42.34
CA ASN A 385 16.83 -46.16 42.01
C ASN A 385 16.48 -47.16 40.87
N LEU A 386 15.62 -46.75 39.93
CA LEU A 386 15.19 -47.58 38.80
C LEU A 386 16.04 -47.37 37.55
N ILE A 387 16.82 -46.30 37.53
CA ILE A 387 17.91 -46.03 36.59
C ILE A 387 19.16 -45.66 37.40
N ASP A 388 20.30 -45.72 36.73
CA ASP A 388 21.61 -45.54 37.35
C ASP A 388 22.11 -44.12 37.26
N MET A 389 21.79 -43.44 36.15
CA MET A 389 22.23 -42.08 35.93
C MET A 389 21.26 -41.28 35.06
N ILE A 390 21.37 -39.95 35.14
CA ILE A 390 20.73 -38.98 34.25
C ILE A 390 21.76 -37.95 33.77
N THR A 391 21.49 -37.34 32.63
CA THR A 391 22.34 -36.35 31.98
C THR A 391 21.99 -34.92 32.38
N THR A 392 22.99 -34.04 32.38
CA THR A 392 22.90 -32.57 32.51
C THR A 392 21.78 -32.10 33.44
N VAL A 393 22.04 -32.23 34.74
CA VAL A 393 21.14 -31.76 35.79
C VAL A 393 21.81 -30.70 36.64
N SER A 394 21.10 -29.60 36.89
CA SER A 394 21.60 -28.54 37.75
C SER A 394 21.68 -29.02 39.20
N CYS A 395 22.84 -28.86 39.82
CA CYS A 395 23.07 -29.19 41.22
C CYS A 395 22.22 -28.31 42.15
N SER A 396 21.62 -28.93 43.15
CA SER A 396 20.93 -28.24 44.23
C SER A 396 21.01 -29.07 45.51
N LYS A 397 20.97 -28.40 46.67
CA LYS A 397 20.95 -29.07 47.98
C LYS A 397 19.80 -30.07 48.12
N GLU A 398 18.66 -29.77 47.49
CA GLU A 398 17.52 -30.68 47.46
C GLU A 398 17.85 -31.96 46.68
N ARG A 399 18.42 -31.82 45.48
CA ARG A 399 18.79 -32.95 44.62
C ARG A 399 19.90 -33.80 45.24
N GLU A 400 20.90 -33.17 45.87
CA GLU A 400 21.96 -33.85 46.61
C GLU A 400 21.44 -34.81 47.70
N SER A 401 20.21 -34.62 48.19
CA SER A 401 19.62 -35.56 49.17
C SER A 401 19.38 -36.96 48.57
N TYR A 402 19.05 -37.05 47.28
CA TYR A 402 18.64 -38.31 46.62
C TYR A 402 19.46 -38.72 45.38
N MET A 403 20.41 -37.89 44.92
CA MET A 403 21.34 -38.25 43.84
C MET A 403 22.78 -37.87 44.17
N ASN A 404 23.73 -38.56 43.54
CA ASN A 404 25.17 -38.27 43.60
C ASN A 404 25.59 -37.56 42.31
N PHE A 405 26.14 -36.36 42.41
CA PHE A 405 26.64 -35.65 41.23
C PHE A 405 28.05 -36.11 40.87
N SER A 406 28.32 -36.23 39.58
CA SER A 406 29.67 -36.47 39.06
C SER A 406 30.62 -35.31 39.40
N LYS A 407 31.90 -35.47 39.07
CA LYS A 407 32.80 -34.32 38.90
C LYS A 407 32.34 -33.46 37.71
N PRO A 408 32.67 -32.16 37.70
CA PRO A 408 32.50 -31.32 36.51
C PRO A 408 33.25 -31.93 35.33
N TYR A 409 32.57 -32.01 34.19
CA TYR A 409 33.07 -32.76 33.03
C TYR A 409 33.12 -31.91 31.75
N ARG A 410 32.60 -30.68 31.79
CA ARG A 410 32.59 -29.71 30.69
C ARG A 410 32.85 -28.31 31.22
N GLU A 411 33.29 -27.43 30.33
CA GLU A 411 33.37 -26.00 30.64
C GLU A 411 31.95 -25.44 30.82
N LYS A 412 31.78 -24.45 31.70
CA LYS A 412 30.47 -23.83 31.92
C LYS A 412 30.00 -23.16 30.64
N SER A 413 28.80 -23.54 30.17
CA SER A 413 28.19 -22.89 29.01
C SER A 413 27.89 -21.42 29.30
N LYS A 414 28.00 -20.60 28.24
CA LYS A 414 27.57 -19.20 28.27
C LYS A 414 26.17 -19.09 27.72
N TYR A 415 25.43 -18.11 28.21
CA TYR A 415 24.27 -17.60 27.51
C TYR A 415 24.69 -16.42 26.66
N LEU A 416 24.51 -16.60 25.35
CA LEU A 416 24.88 -15.63 24.33
C LEU A 416 23.63 -14.92 23.83
N PHE A 417 23.80 -13.66 23.45
CA PHE A 417 22.78 -12.90 22.79
C PHE A 417 23.01 -12.91 21.27
N TYR A 418 21.95 -13.14 20.51
CA TYR A 418 22.00 -13.18 19.04
C TYR A 418 21.05 -12.16 18.44
N SER A 419 21.51 -11.41 17.46
CA SER A 419 20.71 -10.48 16.67
C SER A 419 20.89 -10.74 15.18
N LEU A 420 20.02 -10.16 14.35
CA LEU A 420 20.22 -10.20 12.90
C LEU A 420 21.46 -9.38 12.52
N LYS A 421 22.24 -9.87 11.57
CA LYS A 421 23.44 -9.19 11.06
C LYS A 421 23.14 -7.85 10.38
N LYS A 422 21.90 -7.68 9.91
CA LYS A 422 21.38 -6.44 9.30
C LYS A 422 20.83 -5.44 10.32
N SER A 423 20.75 -5.79 11.61
CA SER A 423 20.24 -4.87 12.63
C SER A 423 21.35 -4.06 13.29
N ASP A 424 21.00 -2.89 13.84
CA ASP A 424 21.90 -2.01 14.59
C ASP A 424 22.04 -2.43 16.07
N VAL A 425 21.70 -3.68 16.39
CA VAL A 425 21.72 -4.20 17.76
C VAL A 425 23.17 -4.39 18.21
N SER A 426 23.53 -3.74 19.32
CA SER A 426 24.87 -3.81 19.92
C SER A 426 24.77 -3.92 21.43
N ILE A 427 25.12 -5.08 21.97
CA ILE A 427 25.00 -5.40 23.39
C ILE A 427 26.41 -5.70 23.92
N ASN A 428 26.98 -4.72 24.63
CA ASN A 428 28.34 -4.81 25.19
C ASN A 428 28.33 -4.90 26.72
N SER A 429 27.22 -4.54 27.35
CA SER A 429 26.99 -4.59 28.79
C SER A 429 25.55 -5.00 29.11
N TYR A 430 25.29 -5.35 30.38
CA TYR A 430 23.94 -5.69 30.83
C TYR A 430 22.95 -4.53 30.61
N ASP A 431 23.38 -3.28 30.80
CA ASP A 431 22.49 -2.12 30.71
C ASP A 431 22.04 -1.82 29.27
N ASP A 432 22.75 -2.34 28.27
CA ASP A 432 22.33 -2.24 26.86
C ASP A 432 21.04 -3.05 26.60
N LEU A 433 20.76 -4.06 27.41
CA LEU A 433 19.56 -4.90 27.29
C LEU A 433 18.26 -4.11 27.46
N TYR A 434 18.26 -3.00 28.20
CA TYR A 434 17.07 -2.17 28.40
C TYR A 434 16.56 -1.49 27.12
N LYS A 435 17.37 -1.45 26.06
CA LYS A 435 17.03 -0.81 24.77
C LYS A 435 16.23 -1.72 23.84
N TYR A 436 16.24 -3.02 24.09
CA TYR A 436 15.84 -4.02 23.11
C TYR A 436 14.74 -4.93 23.64
N LYS A 437 13.91 -5.43 22.73
CA LYS A 437 12.97 -6.51 23.01
C LYS A 437 13.69 -7.85 22.88
N ILE A 438 13.75 -8.61 23.98
CA ILE A 438 14.57 -9.81 24.11
C ILE A 438 13.67 -11.04 24.09
N GLY A 439 13.86 -11.93 23.11
CA GLY A 439 13.23 -13.25 23.12
C GLY A 439 13.87 -14.16 24.16
N VAL A 440 13.05 -14.71 25.06
CA VAL A 440 13.47 -15.64 26.13
C VAL A 440 12.69 -16.94 26.03
N GLN A 441 13.34 -18.06 26.34
CA GLN A 441 12.71 -19.37 26.52
C GLN A 441 12.09 -19.43 27.93
N ASN A 442 11.21 -20.41 28.16
CA ASN A 442 10.66 -20.69 29.48
C ASN A 442 11.69 -21.43 30.36
N PHE A 443 12.83 -20.78 30.65
CA PHE A 443 13.96 -21.30 31.41
C PHE A 443 14.46 -20.25 32.42
N LYS A 444 15.26 -20.68 33.41
CA LYS A 444 15.90 -19.81 34.38
C LYS A 444 17.32 -19.49 33.98
N TYR A 445 17.64 -18.23 33.74
CA TYR A 445 18.95 -17.84 33.22
C TYR A 445 19.94 -17.51 34.33
N ASN A 446 19.74 -16.39 35.01
CA ASN A 446 20.48 -16.02 36.20
C ASN A 446 19.61 -15.11 37.07
N SER A 447 19.94 -15.04 38.36
CA SER A 447 19.11 -14.31 39.32
C SER A 447 18.88 -12.84 38.94
N ARG A 448 19.87 -12.14 38.36
CA ARG A 448 19.72 -10.73 37.99
C ARG A 448 18.78 -10.60 36.78
N PHE A 449 19.03 -11.35 35.71
CA PHE A 449 18.26 -11.30 34.47
C PHE A 449 16.80 -11.73 34.69
N ASP A 450 16.60 -12.79 35.48
CA ASP A 450 15.28 -13.35 35.72
C ASP A 450 14.39 -12.40 36.54
N THR A 451 14.93 -11.73 37.58
CA THR A 451 14.16 -10.86 38.49
C THR A 451 14.12 -9.39 38.07
N ASP A 452 14.76 -9.01 36.96
CA ASP A 452 14.77 -7.62 36.49
C ASP A 452 13.54 -7.33 35.62
N ASP A 453 12.55 -6.67 36.22
CA ASP A 453 11.27 -6.33 35.58
C ASP A 453 11.37 -5.15 34.60
N LYS A 454 12.52 -4.46 34.54
CA LYS A 454 12.72 -3.35 33.59
C LYS A 454 13.08 -3.84 32.18
N LEU A 455 13.47 -5.10 32.04
CA LEU A 455 13.78 -5.71 30.75
C LEU A 455 12.51 -6.03 29.96
N ASN A 456 12.50 -5.69 28.67
CA ASN A 456 11.42 -6.05 27.75
C ASN A 456 11.58 -7.50 27.27
N LYS A 457 11.22 -8.46 28.12
CA LYS A 457 11.32 -9.91 27.87
C LYS A 457 10.07 -10.42 27.17
N ASP A 458 10.23 -10.99 25.98
CA ASP A 458 9.18 -11.70 25.24
C ASP A 458 9.30 -13.21 25.52
N ASN A 459 8.43 -13.69 26.40
CA ASN A 459 8.36 -15.08 26.89
C ASN A 459 7.27 -15.91 26.19
N THR A 460 6.73 -15.43 25.07
CA THR A 460 5.62 -16.11 24.37
C THR A 460 6.08 -17.31 23.53
N ALA A 461 7.39 -17.56 23.45
CA ALA A 461 7.97 -18.68 22.75
C ALA A 461 8.58 -19.67 23.74
N ILE A 462 8.24 -20.94 23.60
CA ILE A 462 8.66 -21.99 24.55
C ILE A 462 9.94 -22.72 24.11
N ASP A 463 10.24 -22.70 22.81
CA ASP A 463 11.36 -23.41 22.20
C ASP A 463 12.28 -22.48 21.40
N LEU A 464 13.47 -22.99 21.08
CA LEU A 464 14.51 -22.21 20.42
C LEU A 464 14.16 -21.86 18.96
N ASP A 465 13.49 -22.75 18.24
CA ASP A 465 13.07 -22.55 16.84
C ASP A 465 12.06 -21.41 16.72
N THR A 466 11.04 -21.40 17.59
CA THR A 466 10.05 -20.32 17.64
C THR A 466 10.73 -18.97 17.93
N ILE A 467 11.67 -18.92 18.87
CA ILE A 467 12.41 -17.68 19.19
C ILE A 467 13.21 -17.18 17.99
N PHE A 468 13.95 -18.05 17.31
CA PHE A 468 14.68 -17.67 16.10
C PHE A 468 13.71 -17.17 15.01
N LYS A 469 12.59 -17.85 14.76
CA LYS A 469 11.57 -17.40 13.79
C LYS A 469 11.04 -16.00 14.12
N LYS A 470 10.85 -15.66 15.40
CA LYS A 470 10.42 -14.32 15.84
C LYS A 470 11.50 -13.27 15.57
N LEU A 471 12.77 -13.60 15.79
CA LEU A 471 13.90 -12.73 15.46
C LEU A 471 13.94 -12.43 13.96
N PHE A 472 13.82 -13.45 13.10
CA PHE A 472 13.82 -13.28 11.64
C PHE A 472 12.61 -12.49 11.11
N LYS A 473 11.47 -12.55 11.80
CA LYS A 473 10.28 -11.75 11.49
C LYS A 473 10.35 -10.31 12.02
N GLY A 474 11.42 -9.92 12.72
CA GLY A 474 11.56 -8.60 13.33
C GLY A 474 10.58 -8.35 14.49
N GLN A 475 10.05 -9.40 15.12
CA GLN A 475 9.12 -9.28 16.24
C GLN A 475 9.83 -9.05 17.59
N ILE A 476 11.14 -9.31 17.61
CA ILE A 476 12.08 -9.13 18.71
C ILE A 476 13.42 -8.69 18.11
N ASP A 477 14.23 -7.97 18.89
CA ASP A 477 15.49 -7.38 18.40
C ASP A 477 16.69 -8.31 18.62
N THR A 478 16.66 -9.05 19.73
CA THR A 478 17.70 -9.99 20.11
C THR A 478 17.07 -11.20 20.81
N ILE A 479 17.79 -12.30 20.83
CA ILE A 479 17.43 -13.49 21.59
C ILE A 479 18.53 -13.84 22.57
N ILE A 480 18.20 -14.60 23.59
CA ILE A 480 19.18 -15.21 24.49
C ILE A 480 19.05 -16.73 24.51
N ALA A 481 20.17 -17.41 24.32
CA ALA A 481 20.20 -18.86 24.29
C ALA A 481 21.52 -19.42 24.84
N ASN A 482 21.47 -20.65 25.35
CA ASN A 482 22.67 -21.41 25.72
C ASN A 482 23.57 -21.56 24.48
N GLU A 483 24.87 -21.30 24.63
CA GLU A 483 25.85 -21.33 23.54
C GLU A 483 25.84 -22.64 22.76
N TYR A 484 25.73 -23.78 23.43
CA TYR A 484 25.78 -25.09 22.77
C TYR A 484 24.49 -25.38 22.01
N ALA A 485 23.34 -25.13 22.63
CA ALA A 485 22.03 -25.28 22.00
C ALA A 485 21.89 -24.37 20.77
N ALA A 486 22.31 -23.11 20.90
CA ALA A 486 22.26 -22.14 19.82
C ALA A 486 23.25 -22.47 18.69
N ASN A 487 24.50 -22.80 18.98
CA ASN A 487 25.49 -23.16 17.96
C ASN A 487 25.03 -24.38 17.15
N TYR A 488 24.54 -25.42 17.84
CA TYR A 488 23.95 -26.59 17.19
C TYR A 488 22.80 -26.18 16.27
N TYR A 489 21.83 -25.42 16.79
CA TYR A 489 20.65 -25.01 16.02
C TYR A 489 21.01 -24.15 14.81
N ILE A 490 21.94 -23.20 14.98
CA ILE A 490 22.41 -22.30 13.92
C ILE A 490 23.11 -23.10 12.82
N LYS A 491 23.92 -24.09 13.19
CA LYS A 491 24.62 -24.99 12.27
C LYS A 491 23.64 -25.88 11.52
N ASP A 492 22.72 -26.54 12.23
CA ASP A 492 21.73 -27.45 11.66
C ASP A 492 20.75 -26.72 10.71
N SER A 493 20.35 -25.50 11.09
CA SER A 493 19.41 -24.68 10.30
C SER A 493 20.08 -23.84 9.21
N GLY A 494 21.42 -23.80 9.14
CA GLY A 494 22.16 -22.97 8.18
C GLY A 494 21.97 -21.46 8.37
N LEU A 495 21.68 -21.00 9.59
CA LEU A 495 21.31 -19.61 9.88
C LEU A 495 22.52 -18.70 10.20
N GLY A 496 23.71 -19.27 10.30
CA GLY A 496 24.90 -18.57 10.83
C GLY A 496 25.30 -17.31 10.07
N GLU A 497 25.08 -17.27 8.76
CA GLU A 497 25.44 -16.10 7.94
C GLU A 497 24.58 -14.86 8.23
N TYR A 498 23.41 -15.06 8.83
CA TYR A 498 22.42 -14.01 9.07
C TYR A 498 22.44 -13.44 10.49
N LEU A 499 23.27 -14.00 11.37
CA LEU A 499 23.26 -13.69 12.81
C LEU A 499 24.58 -13.08 13.25
N ASN A 500 24.50 -12.15 14.21
CA ASN A 500 25.62 -11.64 14.97
C ASN A 500 25.52 -12.12 16.42
N VAL A 501 26.61 -12.70 16.93
CA VAL A 501 26.78 -12.98 18.35
C VAL A 501 27.24 -11.70 19.04
N GLN A 502 26.51 -11.30 20.08
CA GLN A 502 26.79 -10.08 20.82
C GLN A 502 27.93 -10.27 21.81
N LYS A 503 28.64 -9.17 22.13
CA LYS A 503 29.83 -9.21 22.98
C LYS A 503 29.48 -9.50 24.44
N TYR A 504 28.37 -8.94 24.92
CA TYR A 504 27.87 -9.24 26.25
C TYR A 504 27.32 -10.66 26.29
N CYS A 505 27.79 -11.42 27.28
CA CYS A 505 27.27 -12.73 27.62
C CYS A 505 27.28 -12.86 29.15
N PHE A 506 26.53 -13.83 29.67
CA PHE A 506 26.76 -14.28 31.02
C PHE A 506 27.11 -15.76 31.03
N THR A 507 28.17 -16.10 31.75
CA THR A 507 28.44 -17.45 32.22
C THR A 507 27.45 -17.77 33.33
N GLU A 508 26.92 -18.99 33.39
CA GLU A 508 26.12 -19.46 34.51
C GLU A 508 26.88 -19.28 35.83
N SER A 509 26.64 -18.17 36.52
CA SER A 509 27.41 -17.86 37.72
C SER A 509 26.94 -18.67 38.93
N ASN A 510 25.87 -19.50 38.82
CA ASN A 510 25.33 -20.28 39.94
C ASN A 510 24.74 -21.66 39.59
N LEU A 511 24.67 -22.06 38.32
CA LEU A 511 24.21 -23.40 37.93
C LEU A 511 25.43 -24.28 37.69
N ASP A 512 25.62 -25.24 38.58
CA ASP A 512 26.63 -26.28 38.46
C ASP A 512 25.93 -27.48 37.83
N GLU A 513 26.06 -27.66 36.51
CA GLU A 513 25.38 -28.73 35.79
C GLU A 513 26.29 -29.95 35.69
N ARG A 514 25.81 -31.08 36.23
CA ARG A 514 26.58 -32.31 36.30
C ARG A 514 25.77 -33.49 35.80
N MET A 515 26.44 -34.60 35.50
CA MET A 515 25.70 -35.86 35.41
C MET A 515 25.39 -36.30 36.84
N ALA A 516 24.26 -36.96 37.03
CA ALA A 516 23.87 -37.45 38.34
C ALA A 516 23.62 -38.94 38.30
N PHE A 517 24.08 -39.61 39.36
CA PHE A 517 23.91 -41.02 39.61
C PHE A 517 22.91 -41.23 40.75
N CYS A 518 22.21 -42.36 40.74
CA CYS A 518 21.36 -42.73 41.86
C CYS A 518 22.20 -43.04 43.11
N LYS A 519 21.56 -43.26 44.27
CA LYS A 519 22.24 -43.58 45.54
C LYS A 519 22.12 -45.04 45.93
N LYS A 520 21.89 -45.94 44.98
CA LYS A 520 21.73 -47.38 45.28
C LYS A 520 23.09 -48.00 45.70
N PRO A 521 23.10 -49.02 46.58
CA PRO A 521 24.33 -49.69 46.97
C PRO A 521 25.10 -50.22 45.75
N GLY A 522 26.42 -50.00 45.73
CA GLY A 522 27.30 -50.45 44.63
C GLY A 522 27.36 -49.51 43.42
N ILE A 523 26.68 -48.37 43.44
CA ILE A 523 26.82 -47.34 42.38
C ILE A 523 28.12 -46.56 42.50
N ASP A 524 28.67 -46.41 43.71
CA ASP A 524 29.85 -45.57 43.98
C ASP A 524 31.10 -46.00 43.19
N GLN A 525 31.23 -47.31 42.88
CA GLN A 525 32.28 -47.80 41.99
C GLN A 525 32.12 -47.26 40.56
N TYR A 526 30.90 -47.17 40.05
CA TYR A 526 30.64 -46.63 38.71
C TYR A 526 30.83 -45.12 38.68
N VAL A 527 30.41 -44.41 39.75
CA VAL A 527 30.66 -42.98 39.89
C VAL A 527 32.17 -42.71 39.84
N LYS A 528 32.96 -43.49 40.60
CA LYS A 528 34.41 -43.36 40.60
C LYS A 528 35.04 -43.67 39.24
N ILE A 529 34.63 -44.77 38.59
CA ILE A 529 35.12 -45.13 37.24
C ILE A 529 34.79 -44.01 36.25
N PHE A 530 33.56 -43.51 36.28
CA PHE A 530 33.12 -42.42 35.42
C PHE A 530 33.95 -41.17 35.68
N ASP A 531 34.06 -40.73 36.92
CA ASP A 531 34.81 -39.53 37.30
C ASP A 531 36.30 -39.64 36.93
N ASP A 532 36.95 -40.77 37.20
CA ASP A 532 38.37 -41.00 36.88
C ASP A 532 38.63 -41.01 35.36
N ASN A 533 37.71 -41.56 34.57
CA ASN A 533 37.84 -41.59 33.11
C ASN A 533 37.48 -40.25 32.47
N VAL A 534 36.43 -39.59 32.94
CA VAL A 534 36.07 -38.24 32.49
C VAL A 534 37.17 -37.24 32.81
N GLU A 535 37.82 -37.32 33.97
CA GLU A 535 38.95 -36.46 34.31
C GLU A 535 40.12 -36.65 33.33
N LYS A 536 40.42 -37.89 32.91
CA LYS A 536 41.40 -38.15 31.84
C LYS A 536 40.95 -37.58 30.50
N MET A 537 39.68 -37.76 30.13
CA MET A 537 39.11 -37.25 28.89
C MET A 537 39.12 -35.72 28.81
N VAL A 538 39.03 -35.04 29.95
CA VAL A 538 39.22 -33.58 30.04
C VAL A 538 40.69 -33.23 29.79
N LEU A 539 41.63 -33.95 30.41
CA LEU A 539 43.07 -33.69 30.30
C LEU A 539 43.64 -34.00 28.91
N ASP A 540 43.15 -35.05 28.24
CA ASP A 540 43.63 -35.47 26.92
C ASP A 540 42.89 -34.80 25.74
N GLY A 541 41.87 -33.98 26.03
CA GLY A 541 41.10 -33.24 25.05
C GLY A 541 39.96 -34.03 24.38
N THR A 542 39.70 -35.27 24.80
CA THR A 542 38.60 -36.09 24.26
C THR A 542 37.24 -35.43 24.44
N ILE A 543 36.97 -34.78 25.57
CA ILE A 543 35.71 -34.03 25.78
C ILE A 543 35.53 -32.94 24.70
N LYS A 544 36.56 -32.13 24.46
CA LYS A 544 36.51 -31.06 23.44
C LYS A 544 36.29 -31.62 22.04
N LYS A 545 36.87 -32.79 21.75
CA LYS A 545 36.65 -33.50 20.49
C LYS A 545 35.18 -33.95 20.35
N ILE A 546 34.58 -34.49 21.41
CA ILE A 546 33.16 -34.87 21.42
C ILE A 546 32.28 -33.63 21.22
N GLU A 547 32.54 -32.53 21.93
CA GLU A 547 31.80 -31.26 21.77
C GLU A 547 31.86 -30.74 20.33
N SER A 548 33.06 -30.72 19.71
CA SER A 548 33.26 -30.25 18.33
C SER A 548 32.52 -31.05 17.26
N LYS A 549 32.13 -32.30 17.55
CA LYS A 549 31.32 -33.12 16.63
C LYS A 549 29.92 -32.53 16.45
N TYR A 550 29.38 -31.91 17.49
CA TYR A 550 28.00 -31.43 17.53
C TYR A 550 27.88 -29.92 17.31
N LEU A 551 28.86 -29.15 17.76
CA LEU A 551 28.82 -27.68 17.72
C LEU A 551 29.23 -27.06 16.38
#